data_AF-A0A7L0HA09-F1
#
_entry.id   AF-A0A7L0HA09-F1
#
_cell.length_a   1.000
_cell.length_b   1.000
_cell.length_c   1.000
_cell.angle_alpha   90.00
_cell.angle_beta   90.00
_cell.angle_gamma   90.00
#
_symmetry.space_group_name_H-M   'P 1'
#
loop_
_entity.id
_entity.type
_entity.pdbx_description
1 polymer ?
#
loop_
_entity_poly.entity_id
_entity_poly.type
_entity_poly.pdbx_seq_one_letter_code
_entity_poly.pdbx_strand_id
1 'polypeptide(L)'
;MELSNTTLSPALFLPPPGTLTWDRQLQVACAALGLPTNAFALWLTGWRLRCRGLAVFIFSLAASDFLFLANSVLQIWSVAHGDRWPLDTPLCRLHQFLYGLGYYSGLFLLAAISLDRCLLVAAPLWYRCRRPARLP
;
A
#
# COMPACT_ATOMS: atom_id res chain seq x y z
N MET A 1 -41.43 5.14 30.88
CA MET A 1 -40.10 5.24 31.50
C MET A 1 -39.13 4.51 30.61
N GLU A 2 -38.02 5.18 30.27
CA GLU A 2 -36.81 4.65 29.62
C GLU A 2 -36.87 4.21 28.14
N LEU A 3 -36.55 5.13 27.23
CA LEU A 3 -35.53 4.94 26.16
C LEU A 3 -35.25 6.28 25.44
N SER A 4 -34.50 7.19 26.08
CA SER A 4 -33.91 8.35 25.41
C SER A 4 -32.41 8.39 25.71
N ASN A 5 -31.71 7.35 25.31
CA ASN A 5 -30.26 7.30 25.26
C ASN A 5 -29.88 7.07 23.80
N THR A 6 -28.99 7.92 23.24
CA THR A 6 -28.36 7.89 21.88
C THR A 6 -28.54 9.09 20.95
N THR A 7 -28.78 10.31 21.47
CA THR A 7 -28.34 11.53 20.75
C THR A 7 -26.93 11.91 21.21
N LEU A 8 -25.94 11.07 20.86
CA LEU A 8 -24.54 11.47 20.93
C LEU A 8 -24.35 12.64 19.97
N SER A 9 -24.05 13.80 20.53
CA SER A 9 -23.82 15.03 19.78
C SER A 9 -22.70 14.81 18.75
N PRO A 10 -22.85 15.26 17.48
CA PRO A 10 -21.81 15.17 16.46
C PRO A 10 -20.52 15.95 16.83
N ALA A 11 -20.56 16.75 17.89
CA ALA A 11 -19.43 17.49 18.43
C ALA A 11 -18.34 16.61 19.07
N LEU A 12 -18.64 15.39 19.51
CA LEU A 12 -17.63 14.49 20.09
C LEU A 12 -16.74 13.81 19.03
N PHE A 13 -17.16 13.82 17.76
CA PHE A 13 -16.35 13.30 16.65
C PHE A 13 -15.51 14.38 15.95
N LEU A 14 -15.76 15.67 16.23
CA LEU A 14 -15.02 16.76 15.60
C LEU A 14 -13.76 17.05 16.43
N PRO A 15 -12.55 16.84 15.89
CA PRO A 15 -11.34 17.15 16.63
C PRO A 15 -11.23 18.68 16.80
N PRO A 16 -10.56 19.16 17.86
CA PRO A 16 -10.56 20.58 18.21
C PRO A 16 -10.05 21.47 17.06
N PRO A 17 -10.57 22.71 16.92
CA PRO A 17 -10.20 23.61 15.83
C PRO A 17 -8.70 23.94 15.91
N GLY A 18 -7.91 23.26 15.08
CA GLY A 18 -6.44 23.36 15.04
C GLY A 18 -5.72 22.02 14.83
N THR A 19 -6.28 20.89 15.24
CA THR A 19 -5.68 19.56 15.01
C THR A 19 -5.80 19.13 13.55
N LEU A 20 -6.97 19.35 12.96
CA LEU A 20 -7.28 19.08 11.54
C LEU A 20 -6.26 19.68 10.55
N THR A 21 -5.68 20.83 10.87
CA THR A 21 -4.67 21.47 10.02
C THR A 21 -3.31 20.78 10.13
N TRP A 22 -2.91 20.34 11.33
CA TRP A 22 -1.66 19.60 11.52
C TRP A 22 -1.72 18.21 10.91
N ASP A 23 -2.86 17.53 11.03
CA ASP A 23 -3.09 16.23 10.39
C ASP A 23 -2.93 16.30 8.86
N ARG A 24 -3.51 17.33 8.23
CA ARG A 24 -3.38 17.56 6.78
C ARG A 24 -1.94 17.89 6.37
N GLN A 25 -1.23 18.70 7.16
CA GLN A 25 0.16 19.05 6.89
C GLN A 25 1.07 17.82 6.99
N LEU A 26 0.89 16.99 8.01
CA LEU A 26 1.61 15.72 8.18
C LEU A 26 1.34 14.79 7.00
N GLN A 27 0.09 14.66 6.57
CA GLN A 27 -0.29 13.82 5.44
C GLN A 27 0.37 14.29 4.13
N VAL A 28 0.40 15.60 3.87
CA VAL A 28 1.07 16.18 2.69
C VAL A 28 2.58 15.97 2.75
N ALA A 29 3.21 16.18 3.92
CA ALA A 29 4.64 15.95 4.10
C ALA A 29 5.02 14.46 3.90
N CYS A 30 4.25 13.55 4.47
CA CYS A 30 4.42 12.11 4.27
C CYS A 30 4.25 11.71 2.80
N ALA A 31 3.29 12.28 2.08
CA ALA A 31 3.14 12.03 0.65
C ALA A 31 4.32 12.59 -0.16
N ALA A 32 4.78 13.81 0.14
CA ALA A 32 5.89 14.46 -0.56
C ALA A 32 7.21 13.70 -0.41
N LEU A 33 7.46 13.10 0.76
CA LEU A 33 8.66 12.30 1.01
C LEU A 33 8.47 10.83 0.58
N GLY A 34 7.29 10.27 0.82
CA GLY A 34 7.01 8.86 0.58
C GLY A 34 6.82 8.51 -0.90
N LEU A 35 6.19 9.38 -1.70
CA LEU A 35 6.03 9.15 -3.14
C LEU A 35 7.38 8.98 -3.87
N PRO A 36 8.37 9.90 -3.77
CA PRO A 36 9.65 9.75 -4.46
C PRO A 36 10.46 8.57 -3.91
N THR A 37 10.41 8.34 -2.60
CA THR A 37 11.15 7.24 -1.96
C THR A 37 10.63 5.87 -2.41
N ASN A 38 9.30 5.69 -2.39
CA ASN A 38 8.67 4.44 -2.81
C ASN A 38 8.77 4.24 -4.34
N ALA A 39 8.66 5.31 -5.14
CA ALA A 39 8.88 5.25 -6.58
C ALA A 39 10.32 4.84 -6.93
N PHE A 40 11.31 5.37 -6.21
CA PHE A 40 12.71 4.98 -6.39
C PHE A 40 12.95 3.52 -6.01
N ALA A 41 12.35 3.06 -4.90
CA ALA A 41 12.42 1.66 -4.49
C ALA A 41 11.77 0.72 -5.53
N LEU A 42 10.62 1.10 -6.09
CA LEU A 42 9.98 0.38 -7.20
C LEU A 42 10.87 0.28 -8.43
N TRP A 43 11.50 1.38 -8.82
CA TRP A 43 12.41 1.40 -9.97
C TRP A 43 13.62 0.47 -9.74
N LEU A 44 14.24 0.56 -8.57
CA LEU A 44 15.40 -0.25 -8.20
C LEU A 44 15.06 -1.74 -8.09
N THR A 45 13.94 -2.07 -7.46
CA THR A 45 13.51 -3.46 -7.28
C THR A 45 12.95 -4.07 -8.56
N GLY A 46 12.24 -3.28 -9.39
CA GLY A 46 11.82 -3.66 -10.74
C GLY A 46 12.99 -4.11 -11.61
N TRP A 47 14.11 -3.37 -11.56
CA TRP A 47 15.33 -3.77 -12.27
C TRP A 47 15.99 -5.03 -11.67
N ARG A 48 15.80 -5.29 -10.37
CA ARG A 48 16.40 -6.40 -9.61
C ARG A 48 15.50 -7.63 -9.46
N LEU A 49 14.27 -7.63 -10.00
CA LEU A 49 13.31 -8.74 -9.90
C LEU A 49 13.84 -10.08 -10.45
N ARG A 50 14.96 -10.06 -11.19
CA ARG A 50 15.69 -11.24 -11.66
C ARG A 50 16.32 -12.07 -10.52
N CYS A 51 16.45 -11.52 -9.29
CA CYS A 51 17.16 -12.17 -8.20
C CYS A 51 16.41 -12.05 -6.85
N ARG A 52 15.86 -13.18 -6.38
CA ARG A 52 15.43 -13.51 -5.00
C ARG A 52 14.06 -13.00 -4.55
N GLY A 53 13.37 -13.84 -3.77
CA GLY A 53 12.03 -13.58 -3.21
C GLY A 53 11.92 -12.32 -2.34
N LEU A 54 13.02 -11.89 -1.72
CA LEU A 54 13.08 -10.62 -1.00
C LEU A 54 12.87 -9.39 -1.91
N ALA A 55 13.29 -9.44 -3.18
CA ALA A 55 13.07 -8.34 -4.11
C ALA A 55 11.59 -8.18 -4.50
N VAL A 56 10.87 -9.30 -4.63
CA VAL A 56 9.42 -9.31 -4.89
C VAL A 56 8.66 -8.77 -3.67
N PHE A 57 9.09 -9.14 -2.46
CA PHE A 57 8.52 -8.60 -1.22
C PHE A 57 8.73 -7.09 -1.09
N ILE A 58 9.94 -6.59 -1.32
CA ILE A 58 10.24 -5.16 -1.23
C ILE A 58 9.50 -4.39 -2.35
N PHE A 59 9.39 -4.96 -3.55
CA PHE A 59 8.65 -4.36 -4.65
C PHE A 59 7.16 -4.23 -4.33
N SER A 60 6.51 -5.27 -3.79
CA SER A 60 5.08 -5.24 -3.46
C SER A 60 4.77 -4.27 -2.30
N LEU A 61 5.66 -4.17 -1.31
CA LEU A 61 5.56 -3.19 -0.23
C LEU A 61 5.64 -1.75 -0.78
N ALA A 62 6.70 -1.44 -1.53
CA ALA A 62 6.88 -0.13 -2.14
C ALA A 62 5.74 0.24 -3.11
N ALA A 63 5.19 -0.74 -3.84
CA ALA A 63 4.01 -0.54 -4.67
C ALA A 63 2.80 -0.14 -3.83
N SER A 64 2.50 -0.88 -2.77
CA SER A 64 1.37 -0.62 -1.89
C SER A 64 1.47 0.77 -1.24
N ASP A 65 2.64 1.13 -0.71
CA ASP A 65 2.85 2.41 -0.04
C ASP A 65 2.73 3.59 -1.01
N PHE A 66 3.29 3.46 -2.22
CA PHE A 66 3.13 4.49 -3.26
C PHE A 66 1.66 4.72 -3.62
N LEU A 67 0.90 3.63 -3.79
CA LEU A 67 -0.50 3.69 -4.17
C LEU A 67 -1.38 4.25 -3.06
N PHE A 68 -1.11 3.88 -1.82
CA PHE A 68 -1.81 4.43 -0.66
C PHE A 68 -1.61 5.95 -0.54
N LEU A 69 -0.38 6.42 -0.71
CA LEU A 69 -0.06 7.86 -0.69
C LEU A 69 -0.70 8.58 -1.88
N ALA A 70 -0.65 8.01 -3.08
CA ALA A 70 -1.25 8.60 -4.27
C ALA A 70 -2.79 8.71 -4.15
N ASN A 71 -3.45 7.64 -3.67
CA ASN A 71 -4.89 7.66 -3.43
C ASN A 71 -5.28 8.66 -2.33
N SER A 72 -4.47 8.77 -1.27
CA SER A 72 -4.69 9.77 -0.22
C SER A 72 -4.61 11.20 -0.75
N VAL A 73 -3.61 11.52 -1.59
CA VAL A 73 -3.49 12.85 -2.21
C VAL A 73 -4.69 13.16 -3.10
N LEU A 74 -5.17 12.18 -3.87
CA LEU A 74 -6.38 12.34 -4.70
C LEU A 74 -7.64 12.57 -3.87
N GLN A 75 -7.79 11.90 -2.72
CA GLN A 75 -8.91 12.18 -1.81
C GLN A 75 -8.84 13.58 -1.20
N ILE A 76 -7.65 14.05 -0.80
CA ILE A 76 -7.51 15.42 -0.31
C ILE A 76 -7.93 16.42 -1.41
N TRP A 77 -7.53 16.14 -2.65
CA TRP A 77 -7.89 16.97 -3.79
C TRP A 77 -9.38 16.91 -4.14
N SER A 78 -10.03 15.73 -4.02
CA SER A 78 -11.47 15.57 -4.25
C SER A 78 -12.30 16.41 -3.29
N VAL A 79 -11.96 16.32 -2.00
CA VAL A 79 -12.68 17.03 -0.94
C VAL A 79 -12.49 18.53 -1.10
N ALA A 80 -11.30 18.98 -1.52
CA ALA A 80 -11.04 20.40 -1.82
C ALA A 80 -11.89 20.94 -2.99
N HIS A 81 -12.31 20.10 -3.93
CA HIS A 81 -13.12 20.48 -5.09
C HIS A 81 -14.62 20.13 -4.93
N GLY A 82 -15.06 19.74 -3.73
CA GLY A 82 -16.47 19.52 -3.41
C GLY A 82 -17.08 18.23 -3.98
N ASP A 83 -16.28 17.16 -4.11
CA ASP A 83 -16.68 15.80 -4.52
C ASP A 83 -17.38 15.66 -5.88
N ARG A 84 -17.41 16.71 -6.69
CA ARG A 84 -17.95 16.65 -8.05
C ARG A 84 -16.86 16.21 -9.02
N TRP A 85 -16.78 14.90 -9.27
CA TRP A 85 -15.87 14.32 -10.27
C TRP A 85 -16.59 14.14 -11.61
N PRO A 86 -16.26 14.93 -12.66
CA PRO A 86 -16.67 14.61 -14.01
C PRO A 86 -15.85 13.42 -14.51
N LEU A 87 -16.53 12.38 -15.00
CA LEU A 87 -15.91 11.15 -15.52
C LEU A 87 -14.88 11.40 -16.66
N ASP A 88 -14.90 12.58 -17.28
CA ASP A 88 -13.97 12.98 -18.36
C ASP A 88 -12.65 13.62 -17.87
N THR A 89 -12.46 13.78 -16.56
CA THR A 89 -11.26 14.45 -16.04
C THR A 89 -10.03 13.54 -16.01
N PRO A 90 -8.82 14.10 -16.25
CA PRO A 90 -7.57 13.34 -16.18
C PRO A 90 -7.36 12.66 -14.81
N LEU A 91 -7.90 13.26 -13.74
CA LEU A 91 -7.83 12.69 -12.41
C LEU A 91 -8.70 11.44 -12.26
N CYS A 92 -9.86 11.34 -12.93
CA CYS A 92 -10.71 10.15 -12.87
C CYS A 92 -9.97 8.95 -13.50
N ARG A 93 -9.31 9.21 -14.63
CA ARG A 93 -8.44 8.23 -15.31
C ARG A 93 -7.24 7.83 -14.45
N LEU A 94 -6.64 8.79 -13.74
CA LEU A 94 -5.57 8.53 -12.78
C LEU A 94 -6.06 7.68 -11.60
N HIS A 95 -7.26 7.95 -11.08
CA HIS A 95 -7.86 7.15 -10.01
C HIS A 95 -8.08 5.69 -10.44
N GLN A 96 -8.66 5.46 -11.62
CA GLN A 96 -8.79 4.11 -12.19
C GLN A 96 -7.43 3.43 -12.39
N PHE A 97 -6.43 4.16 -12.86
CA PHE A 97 -5.08 3.63 -13.04
C PHE A 97 -4.45 3.20 -11.71
N LEU A 98 -4.58 4.01 -10.66
CA LEU A 98 -4.13 3.67 -9.31
C LEU A 98 -4.89 2.48 -8.73
N TYR A 99 -6.19 2.39 -9.01
CA TYR A 99 -7.00 1.23 -8.62
C TYR A 99 -6.49 -0.06 -9.26
N GLY A 100 -6.18 0.00 -10.57
CA GLY A 100 -5.57 -1.11 -11.29
C GLY A 100 -4.20 -1.49 -10.73
N LEU A 101 -3.33 -0.51 -10.46
CA LEU A 101 -2.06 -0.76 -9.81
C LEU A 101 -2.21 -1.38 -8.40
N GLY A 102 -3.24 -1.00 -7.64
CA GLY A 102 -3.56 -1.59 -6.33
C GLY A 102 -3.99 -3.04 -6.43
N TYR A 103 -4.75 -3.37 -7.48
CA TYR A 103 -5.06 -4.77 -7.77
C TYR A 103 -3.80 -5.57 -8.10
N TYR A 104 -2.91 -5.03 -8.93
CA TYR A 104 -1.63 -5.67 -9.26
C TYR A 104 -0.70 -5.80 -8.04
N SER A 105 -0.63 -4.80 -7.17
CA SER A 105 0.20 -4.89 -5.95
C SER A 105 -0.28 -6.02 -5.04
N GLY A 106 -1.60 -6.23 -4.93
CA GLY A 106 -2.18 -7.38 -4.25
C GLY A 106 -1.75 -8.72 -4.88
N LEU A 107 -1.80 -8.84 -6.20
CA LEU A 107 -1.32 -10.04 -6.90
C LEU A 107 0.18 -10.31 -6.64
N PHE A 108 1.01 -9.26 -6.63
CA PHE A 108 2.43 -9.38 -6.27
C PHE A 108 2.63 -9.77 -4.81
N LEU A 109 1.79 -9.29 -3.89
CA LEU A 109 1.83 -9.69 -2.49
C LEU A 109 1.48 -11.18 -2.32
N LEU A 110 0.44 -11.66 -3.00
CA LEU A 110 0.10 -13.09 -3.03
C LEU A 110 1.25 -13.92 -3.62
N ALA A 111 1.87 -13.45 -4.71
CA ALA A 111 3.03 -14.09 -5.30
C ALA A 111 4.23 -14.13 -4.34
N ALA A 112 4.45 -13.06 -3.58
CA ALA A 112 5.51 -13.03 -2.56
C ALA A 112 5.24 -14.04 -1.42
N ILE A 113 4.00 -14.09 -0.91
CA ILE A 113 3.59 -15.02 0.14
C ILE A 113 3.70 -16.47 -0.35
N SER A 114 3.25 -16.77 -1.56
CA SER A 114 3.34 -18.12 -2.13
C SER A 114 4.79 -18.55 -2.34
N LEU A 115 5.64 -17.63 -2.78
CA LEU A 115 7.08 -17.86 -2.93
C LEU A 115 7.76 -18.07 -1.58
N ASP A 116 7.45 -17.28 -0.56
CA ASP A 116 7.98 -17.43 0.80
C ASP A 116 7.64 -18.81 1.37
N ARG A 117 6.37 -19.24 1.23
CA ARG A 117 5.93 -20.58 1.62
C ARG A 117 6.64 -21.67 0.82
N CYS A 118 6.81 -21.49 -0.49
CA CYS A 118 7.58 -22.42 -1.32
C CYS A 118 9.04 -22.50 -0.87
N LEU A 119 9.68 -21.38 -0.52
CA LEU A 119 11.06 -21.35 -0.04
C LEU A 119 11.20 -22.02 1.33
N LEU A 120 10.26 -21.80 2.25
CA LEU A 120 10.22 -22.47 3.56
C LEU A 120 10.06 -23.99 3.42
N VAL A 121 9.26 -24.47 2.45
CA VAL A 121 9.12 -25.91 2.16
C VAL A 121 10.32 -26.45 1.39
N ALA A 122 10.89 -25.66 0.48
CA ALA A 122 12.05 -26.07 -0.30
C ALA A 122 13.32 -26.12 0.54
N ALA A 123 13.54 -25.23 1.52
CA ALA A 123 14.73 -25.21 2.37
C ALA A 123 15.04 -26.56 3.07
N PRO A 124 14.10 -27.25 3.74
CA PRO A 124 14.35 -28.57 4.33
C PRO A 124 14.56 -29.65 3.26
N LEU A 125 13.91 -29.56 2.09
CA LEU A 125 14.15 -30.45 0.95
C LEU A 125 15.54 -30.24 0.33
N TRP A 126 15.97 -28.99 0.21
CA TRP A 126 17.29 -28.62 -0.30
C TRP A 126 18.38 -29.13 0.64
N TYR A 127 18.16 -29.05 1.95
CA TYR A 127 19.07 -29.62 2.96
C TYR A 127 19.08 -31.16 2.93
N ARG A 128 17.93 -31.81 2.73
CA ARG A 128 17.85 -33.27 2.56
C ARG A 128 18.52 -33.76 1.28
N CYS A 129 18.32 -33.09 0.14
CA CYS A 129 18.91 -33.47 -1.14
C CYS A 129 20.41 -33.10 -1.25
N ARG A 130 20.89 -32.13 -0.46
CA ARG A 130 22.32 -31.79 -0.37
C ARG A 130 23.10 -32.55 0.69
N ARG A 131 22.44 -33.36 1.54
CA ARG A 131 23.19 -34.37 2.29
C ARG A 131 23.73 -35.37 1.24
N PRO A 132 25.05 -35.48 1.03
CA PRO A 132 25.55 -36.68 0.39
C PRO A 132 25.05 -37.83 1.25
N ALA A 133 24.33 -38.77 0.64
CA ALA A 133 24.17 -40.07 1.25
C ALA A 133 25.60 -40.55 1.51
N ARG A 134 26.05 -40.47 2.77
CA ARG A 134 27.24 -41.20 3.16
C ARG A 134 26.84 -42.64 2.95
N LEU A 135 27.27 -43.17 1.80
CA LEU A 135 27.26 -44.59 1.48
C LEU A 135 27.95 -45.35 2.63
N PRO A 136 27.49 -46.59 2.88
CA PRO A 136 27.73 -47.36 4.10
C PRO A 136 29.21 -47.60 4.43
#